data_AF-A0A8S3H084-F1
#
_entry.id   AF-A0A8S3H084-F1
#
_cell.length_a   1.000
_cell.length_b   1.000
_cell.length_c   1.000
_cell.angle_alpha   90.00
_cell.angle_beta   90.00
_cell.angle_gamma   90.00
#
_symmetry.space_group_name_H-M   'P 1'
#
loop_
_entity.id
_entity.type
_entity.pdbx_description
1 polymer ?
#
loop_
_entity_poly.entity_id
_entity_poly.type
_entity_poly.pdbx_seq_one_letter_code
_entity_poly.pdbx_strand_id
1 'polypeptide(L)'
;MVHNSSRTLFKNFCDMLGIKQNLTANYHPQSNMTERVNRTLKPLIAIYAQQRPNSWDNEIQKLAFAIRTPVNDTTGETPAFMMFGRDPRGPLDLLIGETTEEAQPTTSEHRQIQEYKKNLINNLRWAYNIVKEHSEIEKIKQKENYDQHTTQRQYNEGDLV
;
A
#
# COMPACT_ATOMS: atom_id res chain seq x y z
N MET A 1 -39.13 -3.22 19.85
CA MET A 1 -38.61 -1.90 19.41
C MET A 1 -37.11 -1.79 19.72
N VAL A 2 -36.21 -2.31 18.88
CA VAL A 2 -34.73 -2.25 19.13
C VAL A 2 -33.93 -2.00 17.83
N HIS A 3 -34.50 -1.41 16.77
CA HIS A 3 -33.82 -1.30 15.46
C HIS A 3 -33.16 0.06 15.15
N ASN A 4 -33.05 0.99 16.13
CA ASN A 4 -32.61 2.37 15.87
C ASN A 4 -31.30 2.82 16.56
N SER A 5 -30.66 1.96 17.35
CA SER A 5 -29.50 2.37 18.17
C SER A 5 -28.19 2.41 17.37
N SER A 6 -27.93 1.41 16.53
CA SER A 6 -26.66 1.31 15.79
C SER A 6 -26.53 2.35 14.67
N ARG A 7 -27.63 2.69 13.98
CA ARG A 7 -27.62 3.68 12.90
C ARG A 7 -27.39 5.09 13.43
N THR A 8 -28.00 5.41 14.56
CA THR A 8 -27.82 6.68 15.27
C THR A 8 -26.40 6.80 15.83
N LEU A 9 -25.86 5.72 16.42
CA LEU A 9 -24.48 5.67 16.89
C LEU A 9 -23.47 5.91 15.76
N PHE A 10 -23.63 5.21 14.63
CA PHE A 10 -22.74 5.37 13.48
C PHE A 10 -22.86 6.76 12.83
N LYS A 11 -24.06 7.33 12.80
CA LYS A 11 -24.28 8.72 12.33
C LYS A 11 -23.52 9.72 13.21
N ASN A 12 -23.67 9.64 14.53
CA ASN A 12 -22.97 10.52 15.47
C ASN A 12 -21.44 10.38 15.35
N PHE A 13 -20.95 9.16 15.15
CA PHE A 13 -19.53 8.91 14.90
C PHE A 13 -19.03 9.58 13.61
N CYS A 14 -19.79 9.46 12.52
CA CYS A 14 -19.46 10.15 11.28
C CYS A 14 -19.50 11.68 11.43
N ASP A 15 -20.51 12.23 12.12
CA ASP A 15 -20.64 13.67 12.36
C ASP A 15 -19.44 14.19 13.20
N MET A 16 -18.99 13.43 14.21
CA MET A 16 -17.79 13.75 15.00
C MET A 16 -16.51 13.79 14.15
N LEU A 17 -16.39 12.90 13.17
CA LEU A 17 -15.24 12.85 12.25
C LEU A 17 -15.39 13.78 11.04
N GLY A 18 -16.49 14.55 10.94
CA GLY A 18 -16.77 15.39 9.76
C GLY A 18 -17.06 14.59 8.48
N ILE A 19 -17.44 13.32 8.60
CA ILE A 19 -17.72 12.43 7.47
C ILE A 19 -19.17 12.61 7.03
N LYS A 20 -19.39 13.11 5.81
CA LYS A 20 -20.72 13.17 5.20
C LYS A 20 -21.14 11.79 4.69
N GLN A 21 -22.21 11.23 5.26
CA GLN A 21 -22.78 9.97 4.78
C GLN A 21 -23.62 10.19 3.52
N ASN A 22 -23.19 9.61 2.40
CA ASN A 22 -23.98 9.53 1.17
C ASN A 22 -24.63 8.14 1.09
N LEU A 23 -25.89 8.03 1.49
CA LEU A 23 -26.65 6.79 1.37
C LEU A 23 -27.18 6.65 -0.05
N THR A 24 -26.79 5.60 -0.75
CA THR A 24 -27.38 5.25 -2.05
C THR A 24 -28.83 4.79 -1.86
N ALA A 25 -29.73 5.32 -2.69
CA ALA A 25 -31.11 4.84 -2.73
C ALA A 25 -31.15 3.38 -3.22
N ASN A 26 -32.07 2.58 -2.69
CA ASN A 26 -32.31 1.23 -3.18
C ASN A 26 -32.54 1.26 -4.71
N TYR A 27 -31.97 0.27 -5.41
CA TYR A 27 -32.09 0.07 -6.87
C TYR A 27 -31.30 0.98 -7.82
N HIS A 28 -30.25 1.69 -7.36
CA HIS A 28 -29.34 2.43 -8.26
C HIS A 28 -27.87 1.96 -8.19
N PRO A 29 -27.56 0.70 -8.56
CA PRO A 29 -26.21 0.13 -8.48
C PRO A 29 -25.20 0.78 -9.45
N GLN A 30 -25.69 1.48 -10.48
CA GLN A 30 -24.84 2.13 -11.50
C GLN A 30 -23.93 3.24 -10.93
N SER A 31 -24.27 3.83 -9.78
CA SER A 31 -23.48 4.92 -9.19
C SER A 31 -22.33 4.43 -8.28
N ASN A 32 -22.22 3.12 -8.02
CA ASN A 32 -21.30 2.62 -7.01
C ASN A 32 -20.07 1.95 -7.65
N MET A 33 -19.00 2.73 -7.86
CA MET A 33 -17.71 2.21 -8.35
C MET A 33 -17.17 1.08 -7.46
N THR A 34 -17.50 1.10 -6.16
CA THR A 34 -17.18 0.02 -5.22
C THR A 34 -17.83 -1.30 -5.61
N GLU A 35 -19.06 -1.30 -6.13
CA GLU A 35 -19.74 -2.52 -6.58
C GLU A 35 -19.06 -3.17 -7.78
N ARG A 36 -18.51 -2.35 -8.69
CA ARG A 36 -17.73 -2.84 -9.82
C ARG A 36 -16.46 -3.55 -9.34
N VAL A 37 -15.71 -2.93 -8.43
CA VAL A 37 -14.51 -3.55 -7.83
C VAL A 37 -14.89 -4.81 -7.04
N ASN A 38 -15.97 -4.76 -6.27
CA ASN A 38 -16.46 -5.90 -5.51
C ASN A 38 -16.88 -7.08 -6.39
N ARG A 39 -17.36 -6.82 -7.61
CA ARG A 39 -17.69 -7.88 -8.57
C ARG A 39 -16.46 -8.67 -9.01
N THR A 40 -15.29 -8.04 -9.06
CA THR A 40 -14.01 -8.70 -9.34
C THR A 40 -13.42 -9.35 -8.08
N LEU A 41 -13.49 -8.67 -6.94
CA LEU A 41 -12.84 -9.11 -5.70
C LEU A 41 -13.56 -10.32 -5.08
N LYS A 42 -14.90 -10.34 -5.06
CA LYS A 42 -15.68 -11.40 -4.39
C LYS A 42 -15.41 -12.80 -4.96
N PRO A 43 -15.42 -13.04 -6.28
CA PRO A 43 -15.08 -14.35 -6.84
C PRO A 43 -13.66 -14.78 -6.50
N LEU A 44 -12.69 -13.85 -6.57
CA LEU A 44 -11.30 -14.15 -6.23
C LEU A 44 -11.16 -14.59 -4.78
N ILE A 45 -11.75 -13.84 -3.83
CA ILE A 45 -11.77 -14.22 -2.42
C ILE A 45 -12.46 -15.57 -2.24
N ALA A 46 -13.59 -15.82 -2.91
CA ALA A 46 -14.32 -17.08 -2.79
C ALA A 46 -13.47 -18.30 -3.22
N ILE A 47 -12.67 -18.17 -4.28
CA ILE A 47 -11.75 -19.23 -4.73
C ILE A 47 -10.72 -19.54 -3.64
N TYR A 48 -10.08 -18.52 -3.06
CA TYR A 48 -9.10 -18.72 -2.00
C TYR A 48 -9.72 -19.25 -0.70
N ALA A 49 -10.92 -18.78 -0.35
CA ALA A 49 -11.68 -19.28 0.79
C ALA A 49 -12.08 -20.76 0.63
N GLN A 50 -12.37 -21.22 -0.59
CA GLN A 50 -12.67 -22.62 -0.86
C GLN A 50 -11.41 -23.49 -0.81
N GLN A 51 -10.28 -23.01 -1.35
CA GLN A 51 -9.03 -23.78 -1.39
C GLN A 51 -8.29 -23.80 -0.04
N ARG A 52 -8.39 -22.72 0.73
CA ARG A 52 -7.67 -22.51 2.00
C ARG A 52 -8.58 -21.89 3.07
N PRO A 53 -9.63 -22.58 3.52
CA PRO A 53 -10.65 -22.02 4.42
C PRO A 53 -10.10 -21.51 5.76
N ASN A 54 -8.99 -22.07 6.25
CA ASN A 54 -8.39 -21.67 7.53
C ASN A 54 -7.33 -20.56 7.38
N SER A 55 -6.98 -20.14 6.16
CA SER A 55 -5.87 -19.20 5.92
C SER A 55 -6.09 -18.29 4.72
N TRP A 56 -7.34 -18.13 4.28
CA TRP A 56 -7.69 -17.32 3.11
C TRP A 56 -7.43 -15.83 3.34
N ASP A 57 -7.47 -15.40 4.58
CA ASP A 57 -7.17 -14.05 5.05
C ASP A 57 -5.72 -13.65 4.77
N ASN A 58 -4.78 -14.60 4.85
CA ASN A 58 -3.38 -14.39 4.48
C ASN A 58 -3.19 -14.05 2.99
N GLU A 59 -4.18 -14.39 2.14
CA GLU A 59 -4.13 -14.14 0.70
C GLU A 59 -4.71 -12.76 0.32
N ILE A 60 -5.42 -12.08 1.24
CA ILE A 60 -6.04 -10.77 0.98
C ILE A 60 -5.01 -9.74 0.53
N GLN A 61 -3.82 -9.74 1.15
CA GLN A 61 -2.77 -8.79 0.78
C GLN A 61 -2.27 -9.01 -0.66
N LYS A 62 -2.17 -10.28 -1.08
CA LYS A 62 -1.75 -10.63 -2.45
C LYS A 62 -2.81 -10.24 -3.47
N LEU A 63 -4.09 -10.48 -3.15
CA LEU A 63 -5.22 -10.03 -3.97
C LEU A 63 -5.25 -8.51 -4.11
N ALA A 64 -5.05 -7.80 -3.01
CA ALA A 64 -5.07 -6.35 -3.02
C ALA A 64 -3.87 -5.76 -3.78
N PHE A 65 -2.71 -6.44 -3.78
CA PHE A 65 -1.59 -6.11 -4.67
C PHE A 65 -1.99 -6.33 -6.13
N ALA A 66 -2.52 -7.50 -6.48
CA ALA A 66 -2.92 -7.84 -7.84
C ALA A 66 -3.99 -6.89 -8.44
N ILE A 67 -4.82 -6.25 -7.61
CA ILE A 67 -5.80 -5.24 -8.07
C ILE A 67 -5.18 -3.85 -8.22
N ARG A 68 -4.15 -3.53 -7.43
CA ARG A 68 -3.55 -2.19 -7.38
C ARG A 68 -2.42 -1.96 -8.38
N THR A 69 -1.78 -3.02 -8.86
CA THR A 69 -0.60 -2.96 -9.74
C THR A 69 -0.92 -2.87 -11.23
N PRO A 70 -1.98 -3.50 -11.78
CA PRO A 70 -2.30 -3.36 -13.20
C PRO A 70 -2.75 -1.95 -13.57
N VAL A 71 -2.39 -1.52 -14.79
CA VAL A 71 -2.91 -0.30 -15.39
C VAL A 71 -4.42 -0.45 -15.59
N ASN A 72 -5.19 0.54 -15.13
CA ASN A 72 -6.63 0.56 -15.37
C ASN A 72 -6.92 1.25 -16.70
N ASP A 73 -7.61 0.57 -17.61
CA ASP A 73 -7.95 1.06 -18.95
C ASP A 73 -8.67 2.43 -18.95
N THR A 74 -9.45 2.72 -17.91
CA THR A 74 -10.18 3.98 -17.80
C THR A 74 -9.27 5.15 -17.45
N THR A 75 -8.27 4.93 -16.58
CA THR A 75 -7.38 5.99 -16.09
C THR A 75 -6.03 6.01 -16.80
N GLY A 76 -5.68 4.95 -17.54
CA GLY A 76 -4.36 4.79 -18.16
C GLY A 76 -3.21 4.66 -17.17
N GLU A 77 -3.51 4.50 -15.88
CA GLU A 77 -2.54 4.47 -14.77
C GLU A 77 -2.95 3.42 -13.73
N THR A 78 -1.99 2.98 -12.92
CA THR A 78 -2.26 2.00 -11.86
C THR A 78 -2.93 2.67 -10.65
N PRO A 79 -3.83 1.99 -9.94
CA PRO A 79 -4.39 2.51 -8.68
C PRO A 79 -3.32 2.79 -7.62
N ALA A 80 -2.26 1.99 -7.57
CA ALA A 80 -1.17 2.21 -6.62
C ALA A 80 -0.41 3.50 -6.91
N PHE A 81 -0.10 3.77 -8.17
CA PHE A 81 0.57 5.00 -8.58
C PHE A 81 -0.29 6.22 -8.25
N MET A 82 -1.59 6.17 -8.55
CA MET A 82 -2.52 7.26 -8.26
C MET A 82 -2.68 7.55 -6.76
N MET A 83 -2.57 6.53 -5.90
CA MET A 83 -2.72 6.68 -4.45
C MET A 83 -1.41 7.03 -3.74
N PHE A 84 -0.28 6.48 -4.19
CA PHE A 84 1.00 6.55 -3.47
C PHE A 84 2.12 7.26 -4.24
N GLY A 85 1.88 7.67 -5.48
CA GLY A 85 2.89 8.27 -6.37
C GLY A 85 4.00 7.31 -6.82
N ARG A 86 3.83 6.00 -6.58
CA ARG A 86 4.77 4.95 -6.97
C ARG A 86 4.07 3.61 -7.15
N ASP A 87 4.62 2.79 -8.03
CA ASP A 87 4.21 1.40 -8.17
C ASP A 87 4.95 0.51 -7.15
N PRO A 88 4.24 -0.45 -6.52
CA PRO A 88 4.86 -1.38 -5.60
C PRO A 88 5.65 -2.43 -6.39
N ARG A 89 6.90 -2.66 -5.98
CA ARG A 89 7.77 -3.66 -6.63
C ARG A 89 7.26 -5.08 -6.36
N GLY A 90 6.94 -5.80 -7.41
CA GLY A 90 6.56 -7.21 -7.36
C GLY A 90 7.76 -8.16 -7.40
N PRO A 91 7.54 -9.47 -7.20
CA PRO A 91 8.59 -10.48 -7.28
C PRO A 91 9.32 -10.51 -8.64
N LEU A 92 8.62 -10.23 -9.74
CA LEU A 92 9.24 -10.12 -11.07
C LEU A 92 10.18 -8.92 -11.16
N ASP A 93 9.80 -7.75 -10.65
CA ASP A 93 10.65 -6.56 -10.67
C ASP A 93 11.93 -6.75 -9.84
N LEU A 94 11.85 -7.57 -8.78
CA LEU A 94 13.01 -7.95 -7.97
C LEU A 94 13.93 -8.93 -8.68
N LEU A 95 13.38 -9.82 -9.52
CA LEU A 95 14.13 -10.84 -10.25
C LEU A 95 14.80 -10.27 -11.51
N ILE A 96 14.10 -9.41 -12.24
CA ILE A 96 14.54 -8.88 -13.54
C ILE A 96 15.40 -7.61 -13.35
N GLY A 97 15.29 -6.93 -12.20
CA GLY A 97 15.85 -5.58 -12.02
C GLY A 97 15.05 -4.54 -12.82
N GLU A 98 15.41 -3.26 -12.70
CA GLU A 98 14.69 -2.19 -13.43
C GLU A 98 14.81 -2.38 -14.94
N THR A 99 13.76 -2.90 -15.59
CA THR A 99 13.63 -2.83 -17.05
C THR A 99 13.10 -1.47 -17.41
N THR A 100 14.01 -0.61 -17.88
CA THR A 100 13.72 0.67 -18.52
C THR A 100 13.09 0.45 -19.91
N GLU A 101 12.06 -0.36 -20.03
CA GLU A 101 11.31 -0.45 -21.29
C GLU A 101 10.18 0.56 -21.25
N GLU A 102 10.54 1.79 -21.63
CA GLU A 102 9.65 2.92 -21.81
C GLU A 102 8.68 2.60 -22.95
N ALA A 103 7.40 2.35 -22.63
CA ALA A 103 6.34 2.39 -23.62
C ALA A 103 6.29 3.81 -24.19
N GLN A 104 6.59 3.96 -25.48
CA GLN A 104 6.64 5.29 -26.10
C GLN A 104 5.28 5.98 -26.05
N PRO A 105 5.17 7.19 -25.48
CA PRO A 105 3.90 7.90 -25.43
C PRO A 105 3.47 8.33 -26.84
N THR A 106 2.23 8.02 -27.19
CA THR A 106 1.66 8.23 -28.53
C THR A 106 1.29 9.69 -28.84
N THR A 107 1.38 10.61 -27.86
CA THR A 107 0.93 12.01 -28.00
C THR A 107 1.83 12.99 -27.21
N SER A 108 2.04 14.21 -27.73
CA SER A 108 2.95 15.23 -27.17
C SER A 108 2.56 15.75 -25.77
N GLU A 109 1.27 15.87 -25.46
CA GLU A 109 0.78 16.30 -24.14
C GLU A 109 1.06 15.26 -23.05
N HIS A 110 1.00 13.97 -23.41
CA HIS A 110 1.33 12.88 -22.48
C HIS A 110 2.82 12.90 -22.13
N ARG A 111 3.69 13.36 -23.04
CA ARG A 111 5.13 13.42 -22.80
C ARG A 111 5.52 14.32 -21.63
N GLN A 112 4.91 15.51 -21.50
CA GLN A 112 5.24 16.45 -20.42
C GLN A 112 4.84 15.91 -19.05
N ILE A 113 3.66 15.28 -18.96
CA ILE A 113 3.18 14.65 -17.72
C ILE A 113 4.07 13.48 -17.32
N GLN A 114 4.49 12.66 -18.30
CA GLN A 114 5.41 11.55 -18.07
C GLN A 114 6.81 12.04 -17.65
N GLU A 115 7.34 13.11 -18.24
CA GLU A 115 8.60 13.74 -17.83
C GLU A 115 8.52 14.31 -16.41
N TYR A 116 7.42 14.98 -16.06
CA TYR A 116 7.19 15.46 -14.69
C TYR A 116 7.13 14.29 -13.69
N LYS A 117 6.40 13.22 -14.01
CA LYS A 117 6.31 11.99 -13.21
C LYS A 117 7.70 11.37 -13.01
N LYS A 118 8.50 11.27 -14.07
CA LYS A 118 9.89 10.77 -14.00
C LYS A 118 10.76 11.63 -13.08
N ASN A 119 10.69 12.96 -13.20
CA ASN A 119 11.44 13.88 -12.36
C ASN A 119 11.02 13.80 -10.88
N LEU A 120 9.72 13.72 -10.60
CA LEU A 120 9.19 13.55 -9.24
C LEU A 120 9.70 12.26 -8.61
N ILE A 121 9.62 11.15 -9.33
CA ILE A 121 10.11 9.84 -8.86
C ILE A 121 11.61 9.90 -8.57
N ASN A 122 12.39 10.50 -9.47
CA ASN A 122 13.85 10.63 -9.29
C ASN A 122 14.20 11.48 -8.06
N ASN A 123 13.50 12.60 -7.84
CA ASN A 123 13.70 13.46 -6.68
C ASN A 123 13.35 12.74 -5.37
N LEU A 124 12.25 11.97 -5.35
CA LEU A 124 11.87 11.16 -4.18
C LEU A 124 12.89 10.04 -3.89
N ARG A 125 13.40 9.37 -4.93
CA ARG A 125 14.46 8.37 -4.80
C ARG A 125 15.73 8.97 -4.21
N TRP A 126 16.13 10.14 -4.71
CA TRP A 126 17.30 10.86 -4.21
C TRP A 126 17.14 11.25 -2.74
N ALA A 127 16.01 11.85 -2.37
CA ALA A 127 15.72 12.18 -0.97
C ALA A 127 15.72 10.93 -0.06
N TYR A 128 15.17 9.81 -0.52
CA TYR A 128 15.18 8.56 0.24
C TYR A 128 16.59 8.02 0.47
N ASN A 129 17.47 8.10 -0.54
CA ASN A 129 18.86 7.67 -0.41
C ASN A 129 19.62 8.51 0.64
N ILE A 130 19.43 9.83 0.66
CA ILE A 130 20.02 10.71 1.69
C ILE A 130 19.56 10.30 3.08
N VAL A 131 18.25 10.09 3.26
CA VAL A 131 17.69 9.66 4.55
C VAL A 131 18.25 8.30 4.97
N LYS A 132 18.39 7.37 4.02
CA LYS A 132 18.96 6.04 4.28
C LYS A 132 20.40 6.14 4.75
N GLU A 133 21.24 6.89 4.05
CA GLU A 133 22.65 7.13 4.42
C GLU A 133 22.76 7.74 5.81
N HIS A 134 21.98 8.80 6.10
CA HIS A 134 21.94 9.38 7.44
C HIS A 134 21.48 8.38 8.51
N SER A 135 20.46 7.58 8.23
CA SER A 135 19.97 6.57 9.17
C SER A 135 21.01 5.49 9.48
N GLU A 136 21.80 5.06 8.49
CA GLU A 136 22.88 4.09 8.67
C GLU A 136 24.01 4.67 9.52
N ILE A 137 24.42 5.91 9.26
CA ILE A 137 25.43 6.62 10.05
C ILE A 137 24.99 6.77 11.51
N GLU A 138 23.76 7.21 11.76
CA GLU A 138 23.26 7.40 13.12
C GLU A 138 23.10 6.06 13.87
N LYS A 139 22.73 4.97 13.19
CA LYS A 139 22.73 3.62 13.79
C LYS A 139 24.12 3.20 14.26
N ILE A 140 25.16 3.48 13.47
CA ILE A 140 26.55 3.19 13.84
C ILE A 140 26.94 4.00 15.08
N LYS A 141 26.71 5.31 15.08
CA LYS A 141 27.00 6.17 16.24
C LYS A 141 26.26 5.76 17.50
N GLN A 142 24.97 5.41 17.38
CA GLN A 142 24.18 4.91 18.52
C GLN A 142 24.76 3.62 19.07
N LYS A 143 25.19 2.69 18.20
CA LYS A 143 25.86 1.47 18.61
C LYS A 143 27.18 1.76 19.35
N GLU A 144 28.03 2.62 18.80
CA GLU A 144 29.30 3.00 19.43
C GLU A 144 29.09 3.63 20.81
N ASN A 145 28.14 4.57 20.94
CA ASN A 145 27.79 5.17 22.23
C ASN A 145 27.22 4.14 23.21
N TYR A 146 26.35 3.23 22.76
CA TYR A 146 25.82 2.16 23.58
C TYR A 146 26.94 1.22 24.07
N ASP A 147 27.85 0.83 23.18
CA ASP A 147 28.97 -0.06 23.49
C ASP A 147 29.96 0.59 24.48
N GLN A 148 30.15 1.92 24.42
CA GLN A 148 30.96 2.66 25.40
C GLN A 148 30.34 2.71 26.81
N HIS A 149 29.02 2.74 26.91
CA HIS A 149 28.30 2.83 28.19
C HIS A 149 27.77 1.47 28.68
N THR A 150 28.03 0.39 27.93
CA THR A 150 27.62 -0.97 28.27
C THR A 150 28.77 -1.72 28.92
N THR A 151 28.56 -2.21 30.14
CA THR A 151 29.48 -3.16 30.77
C THR A 151 29.33 -4.51 30.09
N GLN A 152 30.36 -4.98 29.37
CA GLN A 152 30.36 -6.36 28.84
C GLN A 152 30.36 -7.35 30.00
N ARG A 153 29.24 -8.03 30.23
CA ARG A 153 29.16 -9.17 31.16
C ARG A 153 29.75 -10.40 30.46
N GLN A 154 30.89 -10.87 30.95
CA GLN A 154 31.38 -12.22 30.64
C GLN A 154 30.60 -13.20 31.51
N TYR A 155 29.92 -14.14 30.87
CA TYR A 155 29.23 -15.25 31.54
C TYR A 155 30.09 -16.49 31.42
N ASN A 156 30.30 -17.19 32.54
CA ASN A 156 30.95 -18.48 32.55
C ASN A 156 29.91 -19.61 32.65
N GLU A 157 30.24 -20.81 32.17
CA GLU A 157 29.36 -21.98 32.30
C GLU A 157 29.07 -22.24 33.78
N GLY A 158 27.80 -22.08 34.18
CA GLY A 158 27.33 -22.22 35.57
C GLY A 158 26.74 -20.94 36.19
N ASP A 159 26.83 -19.79 35.51
CA ASP A 159 26.17 -18.57 35.98
C ASP A 159 24.64 -18.69 35.89
N LEU A 160 23.94 -18.37 36.98
CA LEU A 160 22.48 -18.31 37.04
C LEU A 160 21.98 -17.00 36.41
N VAL A 161 21.12 -17.14 35.40
CA VAL A 161 20.38 -16.05 34.73
C VAL A 161 19.15 -15.66 35.55
#